data_AF-A0A318DV79-F1
#
_entry.id   AF-A0A318DV79-F1
#
_cell.length_a   1.000
_cell.length_b   1.000
_cell.length_c   1.000
_cell.angle_alpha   90.00
_cell.angle_beta   90.00
_cell.angle_gamma   90.00
#
_symmetry.space_group_name_H-M   'P 1'
#
loop_
_entity.id
_entity.type
_entity.pdbx_description
1 polymer ?
#
loop_
_entity_poly.entity_id
_entity_poly.type
_entity_poly.pdbx_seq_one_letter_code
_entity_poly.pdbx_strand_id
1 'polypeptide(L)'
;MVPTLKFLEALSMLPSVARIRRRAKRAWGGSVPIQLDFALVGAQIADHILLFSDDQRAYIRGVIEYALKEGPHYLRVLVLRPLLSTLFEHARRMGNEHEAAIFQHLYVPDHTEDHGPA
;
A
#
# COMPACT_ATOMS: atom_id res chain seq x y z
N MET A 1 8.10 -8.38 -17.60
CA MET A 1 7.45 -7.28 -16.86
C MET A 1 8.03 -7.23 -15.45
N VAL A 2 8.50 -6.06 -15.00
CA VAL A 2 9.20 -5.88 -13.72
C VAL A 2 8.25 -6.15 -12.54
N PRO A 3 8.64 -6.92 -11.50
CA PRO A 3 7.81 -7.24 -10.34
C PRO A 3 7.14 -6.04 -9.64
N THR A 4 7.79 -4.87 -9.59
CA THR A 4 7.16 -3.63 -9.07
C THR A 4 5.92 -3.20 -9.86
N LEU A 5 5.97 -3.32 -11.19
CA LEU A 5 4.86 -2.93 -12.06
C LEU A 5 3.69 -3.90 -11.91
N LYS A 6 3.97 -5.22 -11.84
CA LYS A 6 2.96 -6.25 -11.56
C LYS A 6 2.24 -6.00 -10.24
N PHE A 7 3.00 -5.68 -9.19
CA PHE A 7 2.45 -5.37 -7.88
C PHE A 7 1.51 -4.15 -7.92
N LEU A 8 1.97 -3.06 -8.54
CA LEU A 8 1.18 -1.85 -8.65
C LEU A 8 -0.05 -2.04 -9.55
N GLU A 9 0.05 -2.84 -10.61
CA GLU A 9 -1.07 -3.25 -11.46
C GLU A 9 -2.11 -4.07 -10.69
N ALA A 10 -1.68 -5.01 -9.85
CA ALA A 10 -2.56 -5.76 -8.97
C ALA A 10 -3.36 -4.81 -8.06
N LEU A 11 -2.69 -3.91 -7.33
CA LEU A 11 -3.41 -2.92 -6.52
C LEU A 11 -4.27 -1.95 -7.34
N SER A 12 -3.95 -1.75 -8.62
CA SER A 12 -4.78 -0.95 -9.54
C SER A 12 -6.04 -1.66 -10.03
N MET A 13 -6.28 -2.92 -9.63
CA MET A 13 -7.61 -3.52 -9.76
C MET A 13 -8.65 -2.78 -8.90
N LEU A 14 -8.21 -2.06 -7.86
CA LEU A 14 -9.05 -1.14 -7.11
C LEU A 14 -9.24 0.17 -7.89
N PRO A 15 -10.49 0.59 -8.20
CA PRO A 15 -10.72 1.79 -9.01
C PRO A 15 -10.16 3.08 -8.42
N SER A 16 -10.16 3.22 -7.09
CA SER A 16 -9.58 4.36 -6.37
C SER A 16 -8.07 4.45 -6.60
N VAL A 17 -7.36 3.32 -6.48
CA VAL A 17 -5.92 3.20 -6.73
C VAL A 17 -5.58 3.46 -8.20
N ALA A 18 -6.33 2.86 -9.14
CA ALA A 18 -6.12 3.10 -10.57
C ALA A 18 -6.25 4.59 -10.94
N ARG A 19 -7.20 5.29 -10.30
CA ARG A 19 -7.45 6.71 -10.54
C ARG A 19 -6.29 7.58 -10.06
N ILE A 20 -5.79 7.38 -8.85
CA ILE A 20 -4.67 8.19 -8.33
C ILE A 20 -3.39 7.96 -9.15
N ARG A 21 -3.11 6.72 -9.54
CA ARG A 21 -1.95 6.40 -10.38
C ARG A 21 -2.03 7.03 -11.76
N ARG A 22 -3.20 7.01 -12.41
CA ARG A 22 -3.41 7.74 -13.68
C ARG A 22 -3.25 9.25 -13.52
N ARG A 23 -3.69 9.83 -12.41
CA ARG A 23 -3.50 11.25 -12.11
C ARG A 23 -2.02 11.58 -11.93
N ALA A 24 -1.29 10.76 -11.16
CA ALA A 24 0.14 10.92 -10.95
C ALA A 24 0.93 10.83 -12.27
N LYS A 25 0.65 9.80 -13.09
CA LYS A 25 1.27 9.67 -14.41
C LYS A 25 1.06 10.90 -15.30
N ARG A 26 -0.14 11.48 -15.30
CA ARG A 26 -0.41 12.72 -16.05
C ARG A 26 0.37 13.91 -15.50
N ALA A 27 0.45 14.06 -14.18
CA ALA A 27 1.18 15.17 -13.55
C ALA A 27 2.70 15.11 -13.78
N TRP A 28 3.26 13.90 -13.92
CA TRP A 28 4.69 13.66 -14.08
C TRP A 28 5.11 13.32 -15.52
N GLY A 29 4.29 13.68 -16.52
CA GLY A 29 4.64 13.45 -17.94
C GLY A 29 4.87 11.97 -18.30
N GLY A 30 4.20 11.05 -17.60
CA GLY A 30 4.27 9.60 -17.82
C GLY A 30 5.30 8.86 -16.96
N SER A 31 6.23 9.57 -16.29
CA SER A 31 7.29 8.96 -15.49
C SER A 31 7.21 9.37 -14.02
N VAL A 32 6.46 8.61 -13.22
CA VAL A 32 6.34 8.84 -11.77
C VAL A 32 7.50 8.14 -11.06
N PRO A 33 8.22 8.80 -10.13
CA PRO A 33 9.19 8.13 -9.29
C PRO A 33 8.56 6.93 -8.57
N ILE A 34 9.18 5.76 -8.65
CA ILE A 34 8.54 4.51 -8.20
C ILE A 34 8.17 4.54 -6.71
N GLN A 35 9.01 5.15 -5.87
CA GLN A 35 8.73 5.33 -4.44
C GLN A 35 7.49 6.20 -4.22
N LEU A 36 7.31 7.26 -5.02
CA LEU A 36 6.13 8.12 -4.95
C LEU A 36 4.88 7.36 -5.41
N ASP A 37 4.95 6.53 -6.46
CA ASP A 37 3.80 5.71 -6.89
C ASP A 37 3.35 4.76 -5.75
N PHE A 38 4.29 4.11 -5.06
CA PHE A 38 3.99 3.27 -3.88
C PHE A 38 3.39 4.08 -2.71
N ALA A 39 3.93 5.26 -2.41
CA ALA A 39 3.41 6.12 -1.34
C ALA A 39 1.98 6.61 -1.65
N LEU A 40 1.71 7.03 -2.89
CA LEU A 40 0.38 7.45 -3.34
C LEU A 40 -0.64 6.31 -3.25
N VAL A 41 -0.23 5.10 -3.58
CA VAL A 41 -1.07 3.91 -3.40
C VAL A 41 -1.38 3.68 -1.93
N GLY A 42 -0.38 3.77 -1.05
CA GLY A 42 -0.56 3.64 0.40
C GLY A 42 -1.56 4.65 0.97
N ALA A 43 -1.39 5.94 0.62
CA ALA A 43 -2.32 7.00 1.02
C ALA A 43 -3.75 6.74 0.50
N GLN A 44 -3.88 6.32 -0.77
CA GLN A 44 -5.19 6.05 -1.35
C GLN A 44 -5.92 4.88 -0.70
N ILE A 45 -5.18 3.85 -0.27
CA ILE A 45 -5.75 2.72 0.48
C ILE A 45 -6.24 3.21 1.84
N ALA A 46 -5.44 4.01 2.56
CA ALA A 46 -5.85 4.60 3.83
C ALA A 46 -7.11 5.46 3.69
N ASP A 47 -7.18 6.33 2.66
CA ASP A 47 -8.33 7.20 2.39
C ASP A 47 -9.65 6.43 2.18
N HIS A 48 -9.58 5.17 1.75
CA HIS A 48 -10.75 4.39 1.31
C HIS A 48 -10.97 3.13 2.14
N ILE A 49 -10.16 2.87 3.17
CA ILE A 49 -10.19 1.58 3.88
C ILE A 49 -11.57 1.26 4.45
N LEU A 50 -12.27 2.26 5.01
CA LEU A 50 -13.60 2.09 5.57
C LEU A 50 -14.69 1.84 4.52
N LEU A 51 -14.44 2.27 3.27
CA LEU A 51 -15.37 2.09 2.15
C LEU A 51 -15.15 0.78 1.39
N PHE A 52 -13.99 0.14 1.57
CA PHE A 52 -13.70 -1.14 0.94
C PHE A 52 -14.52 -2.26 1.59
N SER A 53 -15.05 -3.15 0.75
CA SER A 53 -15.65 -4.41 1.19
C SER A 53 -14.60 -5.33 1.80
N ASP A 54 -15.04 -6.34 2.55
CA ASP A 54 -14.13 -7.33 3.14
C ASP A 54 -13.30 -8.06 2.07
N ASP A 55 -13.90 -8.41 0.93
CA ASP A 55 -13.18 -9.02 -0.21
C ASP A 55 -12.07 -8.11 -0.75
N GLN A 56 -12.34 -6.80 -0.85
CA GLN A 56 -11.33 -5.83 -1.29
C GLN A 56 -10.22 -5.69 -0.25
N ARG A 57 -10.54 -5.66 1.04
CA ARG A 57 -9.53 -5.61 2.12
C ARG A 57 -8.68 -6.89 2.12
N ALA A 58 -9.31 -8.05 1.99
CA ALA A 58 -8.63 -9.34 1.90
C ALA A 58 -7.72 -9.42 0.67
N TYR A 59 -8.19 -8.91 -0.47
CA TYR A 59 -7.38 -8.80 -1.68
C TYR A 59 -6.14 -7.93 -1.48
N ILE A 60 -6.31 -6.72 -0.92
CA ILE A 60 -5.18 -5.81 -0.61
C ILE A 60 -4.18 -6.52 0.29
N ARG A 61 -4.65 -7.14 1.36
CA ARG A 61 -3.81 -7.90 2.30
C ARG A 61 -3.03 -8.98 1.57
N GLY A 62 -3.69 -9.81 0.75
CA GLY A 62 -3.04 -10.89 0.00
C GLY A 62 -1.96 -10.38 -0.97
N VAL A 63 -2.20 -9.26 -1.64
CA VAL A 63 -1.20 -8.63 -2.53
C VAL A 63 0.01 -8.11 -1.74
N ILE A 64 -0.22 -7.45 -0.61
CA ILE A 64 0.85 -6.96 0.27
C ILE A 64 1.64 -8.13 0.85
N GLU A 65 0.96 -9.15 1.36
CA GLU A 65 1.57 -10.34 1.96
C GLU A 65 2.44 -11.10 0.94
N TYR A 66 1.95 -11.30 -0.27
CA TYR A 66 2.75 -11.88 -1.36
C TYR A 66 4.04 -11.08 -1.59
N ALA A 67 3.95 -9.75 -1.66
CA ALA A 67 5.11 -8.92 -1.92
C ALA A 67 6.14 -8.94 -0.78
N LEU A 68 5.68 -9.09 0.47
CA LEU A 68 6.54 -9.20 1.64
C LEU A 68 7.20 -10.57 1.77
N LYS A 69 6.47 -11.66 1.54
CA LYS A 69 6.95 -13.03 1.72
C LYS A 69 7.72 -13.57 0.51
N GLU A 70 7.11 -13.45 -0.67
CA GLU A 70 7.60 -14.07 -1.92
C GLU A 70 8.27 -13.05 -2.85
N GLY A 71 8.09 -11.75 -2.60
CA GLY A 71 8.63 -10.70 -3.43
C GLY A 71 10.16 -10.63 -3.40
N PRO A 72 10.81 -10.15 -4.48
CA PRO A 72 12.24 -9.85 -4.44
C PRO A 72 12.54 -8.71 -3.46
N HIS A 73 13.77 -8.66 -2.93
CA HIS A 73 14.16 -7.72 -1.87
C HIS A 73 13.81 -6.25 -2.18
N TYR A 74 14.07 -5.76 -3.40
CA TYR A 74 13.73 -4.38 -3.77
C TYR A 74 12.23 -4.09 -3.72
N LEU A 75 11.37 -5.07 -4.02
CA LEU A 75 9.92 -4.91 -3.92
C LEU A 75 9.50 -4.80 -2.46
N ARG A 76 10.05 -5.66 -1.59
CA ARG A 76 9.82 -5.58 -0.14
C ARG A 76 10.18 -4.22 0.42
N VAL A 77 11.33 -3.65 0.03
CA VAL A 77 11.75 -2.31 0.46
C VAL A 77 10.74 -1.23 0.04
N LEU A 78 10.18 -1.32 -1.18
CA LEU A 78 9.14 -0.40 -1.65
C LEU A 78 7.79 -0.60 -0.95
N VAL A 79 7.46 -1.83 -0.56
CA VAL A 79 6.24 -2.09 0.22
C VAL A 79 6.40 -1.57 1.64
N LEU A 80 7.48 -1.95 2.33
CA LEU A 80 7.72 -1.57 3.74
C LEU A 80 7.88 -0.05 3.89
N ARG A 81 8.75 0.56 3.08
CA ARG A 81 9.11 1.97 3.26
C ARG A 81 8.04 2.90 2.69
N PRO A 82 7.92 3.14 1.38
CA PRO A 82 6.97 4.13 0.90
C PRO A 82 5.50 3.73 1.07
N LEU A 83 5.10 2.48 0.82
CA LEU A 83 3.68 2.11 0.86
C LEU A 83 3.14 1.99 2.28
N LEU A 84 3.69 1.08 3.09
CA LEU A 84 3.15 0.80 4.43
C LEU A 84 3.35 1.98 5.37
N SER A 85 4.54 2.62 5.40
CA SER A 85 4.72 3.79 6.28
C SER A 85 3.73 4.92 5.96
N THR A 86 3.49 5.21 4.68
CA THR A 86 2.51 6.22 4.28
C THR A 86 1.10 5.78 4.67
N LEU A 87 0.74 4.52 4.42
CA LEU A 87 -0.58 3.98 4.73
C LEU A 87 -0.88 4.07 6.23
N PHE A 88 0.04 3.65 7.10
CA PHE A 88 -0.15 3.70 8.55
C PHE A 88 -0.18 5.15 9.08
N GLU A 89 0.78 5.99 8.67
CA GLU A 89 0.85 7.38 9.12
C GLU A 89 -0.36 8.20 8.63
N HIS A 90 -0.82 7.95 7.40
CA HIS A 90 -2.00 8.63 6.86
C HIS A 90 -3.27 8.18 7.57
N ALA A 91 -3.46 6.88 7.80
CA ALA A 91 -4.60 6.35 8.54
C ALA A 91 -4.68 6.92 9.97
N ARG A 92 -3.53 7.02 10.66
CA ARG A 92 -3.44 7.66 11.99
C ARG A 92 -3.94 9.10 11.98
N ARG A 93 -3.60 9.87 10.94
CA ARG A 93 -4.07 11.27 10.79
C ARG A 93 -5.56 11.39 10.48
N MET A 94 -6.16 10.36 9.87
CA MET A 94 -7.60 10.32 9.59
C MET A 94 -8.44 9.96 10.82
N GLY A 95 -7.81 9.40 11.86
CA GLY A 95 -8.44 9.11 13.15
C GLY A 95 -8.52 7.62 13.47
N ASN A 96 -8.91 7.34 14.71
CA ASN A 96 -8.82 6.00 15.32
C ASN A 96 -9.55 4.91 14.54
N GLU A 97 -10.68 5.21 13.89
CA GLU A 97 -11.42 4.23 13.09
C GLU A 97 -10.63 3.75 11.86
N HIS A 98 -9.94 4.67 11.17
CA HIS A 98 -9.11 4.33 10.02
C HIS A 98 -7.88 3.53 10.46
N GLU A 99 -7.23 3.97 11.54
CA GLU A 99 -6.09 3.25 12.12
C GLU A 99 -6.48 1.83 12.52
N ALA A 100 -7.59 1.66 13.24
CA ALA A 100 -8.11 0.35 13.65
C ALA A 100 -8.44 -0.54 12.44
N ALA A 101 -9.09 0.00 11.40
CA ALA A 101 -9.42 -0.77 10.20
C ALA A 101 -8.16 -1.25 9.46
N ILE A 102 -7.12 -0.41 9.37
CA ILE A 102 -5.84 -0.82 8.79
C ILE A 102 -5.21 -1.95 9.61
N PHE A 103 -5.12 -1.79 10.94
CA PHE A 103 -4.51 -2.81 11.79
C PHE A 103 -5.30 -4.12 11.79
N GLN A 104 -6.62 -4.06 11.79
CA GLN A 104 -7.47 -5.25 11.80
C GLN A 104 -7.38 -6.03 10.48
N HIS A 105 -7.36 -5.33 9.34
CA HIS A 105 -7.55 -5.98 8.05
C HIS A 105 -6.27 -6.13 7.23
N LEU A 106 -5.30 -5.23 7.39
CA LEU A 106 -4.10 -5.17 6.54
C LEU A 106 -2.80 -5.43 7.30
N TYR A 107 -2.84 -5.66 8.61
CA TYR A 107 -1.66 -6.06 9.36
C TYR A 107 -1.17 -7.45 8.92
N VAL A 108 0.11 -7.53 8.57
CA VAL A 108 0.80 -8.77 8.20
C VAL A 108 1.83 -9.06 9.31
N PRO A 109 1.59 -10.07 10.16
CA PRO A 109 2.58 -10.51 11.16
C PRO A 109 3.88 -10.98 10.47
N ASP A 110 5.02 -10.82 11.17
CA ASP A 110 6.38 -11.28 10.80
C ASP A 110 7.28 -10.36 9.94
N HIS A 111 6.91 -9.10 9.70
CA HIS A 111 7.77 -8.16 8.96
C HIS A 111 7.97 -6.78 9.61
N THR A 112 7.48 -6.57 10.84
CA THR A 112 8.05 -5.57 11.73
C THR A 112 9.41 -6.08 12.17
N GLU A 113 10.48 -5.57 11.57
CA GLU A 113 11.81 -5.62 12.18
C GLU A 113 11.68 -5.26 13.66
N ASP A 114 12.41 -5.99 14.50
CA ASP A 114 12.67 -5.70 15.91
C ASP A 114 12.86 -4.20 16.15
N HIS A 115 11.76 -3.51 16.46
CA HIS A 115 11.79 -2.33 17.28
C HIS A 115 11.29 -2.76 18.65
N GLY A 116 12.11 -3.59 19.30
CA GLY A 116 12.03 -3.78 20.74
C GLY A 116 12.13 -2.41 21.43
N PRO A 117 11.45 -2.21 22.56
CA PRO A 117 11.55 -0.96 23.30
C PRO A 117 13.00 -0.77 23.76
N ALA A 118 13.52 0.42 23.52
CA ALA A 118 14.72 0.92 24.17
C ALA A 118 14.48 1.12 25.68
#